data_AF-A0A3B8ZGI3-F1
#
_entry.id   AF-A0A3B8ZGI3-F1
#
_cell.length_a   1.000
_cell.length_b   1.000
_cell.length_c   1.000
_cell.angle_alpha   90.00
_cell.angle_beta   90.00
_cell.angle_gamma   90.00
#
_symmetry.space_group_name_H-M   'P 1'
#
loop_
_entity.id
_entity.type
_entity.pdbx_description
1 polymer ?
#
loop_
_entity_poly.entity_id
_entity_poly.type
_entity_poly.pdbx_seq_one_letter_code
_entity_poly.pdbx_strand_id
1 'polypeptide(L)' 'MAITPSTPADTIFAAVRGVIQLLLKSPMKDAEVAAALDVSTAQAKAWLQRLVHEGVIEKQKKPAGYIVKQSSLFE' A
#
# COMPACT_ATOMS: atom_id res chain seq x y z
N MET A 1 -4.31 12.76 -16.16
CA MET A 1 -3.79 11.71 -17.06
C MET A 1 -4.08 10.36 -16.42
N ALA A 2 -4.86 9.51 -17.07
CA ALA A 2 -5.05 8.14 -16.61
C ALA A 2 -3.75 7.38 -16.81
N ILE A 3 -3.18 6.84 -15.74
CA ILE A 3 -2.02 5.93 -15.80
C ILE A 3 -2.53 4.61 -16.36
N THR A 4 -2.51 4.47 -17.69
CA THR A 4 -2.65 3.16 -18.33
C THR A 4 -1.43 2.33 -17.96
N PRO A 5 -1.60 1.13 -17.37
CA PRO A 5 -0.47 0.28 -17.03
C PRO A 5 0.29 -0.10 -18.32
N SER A 6 1.55 0.32 -18.40
CA SER A 6 2.42 0.11 -19.56
C SER A 6 3.07 -1.28 -19.59
N THR A 7 2.96 -2.03 -18.49
CA THR A 7 3.57 -3.36 -18.33
C THR A 7 2.62 -4.30 -17.56
N PRO A 8 2.77 -5.64 -17.71
CA PRO A 8 2.03 -6.60 -16.88
C PRO A 8 2.24 -6.38 -15.37
N ALA A 9 3.45 -5.99 -14.97
CA ALA A 9 3.77 -5.68 -13.58
C ALA A 9 2.97 -4.46 -13.05
N ASP A 10 2.79 -3.44 -13.88
CA ASP A 10 1.97 -2.28 -13.52
C ASP A 10 0.49 -2.64 -13.40
N THR A 11 -0.02 -3.53 -14.27
CA THR A 11 -1.40 -4.02 -14.18
C THR A 11 -1.65 -4.76 -12.86
N ILE A 12 -0.75 -5.68 -12.49
CA ILE A 12 -0.84 -6.41 -11.21
C ILE A 12 -0.74 -5.42 -10.05
N PHE A 13 0.23 -4.51 -10.09
CA PHE A 13 0.40 -3.54 -9.03
C PHE A 13 -0.81 -2.61 -8.89
N ALA A 14 -1.45 -2.20 -9.98
CA ALA A 14 -2.66 -1.38 -9.93
C ALA A 14 -3.82 -2.10 -9.20
N ALA A 15 -4.00 -3.40 -9.45
CA ALA A 15 -4.99 -4.20 -8.73
C ALA A 15 -4.63 -4.33 -7.24
N VAL A 16 -3.37 -4.69 -6.94
CA VAL A 16 -2.85 -4.82 -5.57
C VAL A 16 -2.97 -3.51 -4.80
N ARG A 17 -2.66 -2.38 -5.43
CA ARG A 17 -2.78 -1.04 -4.84
C ARG A 17 -4.19 -0.79 -4.30
N GLY A 18 -5.22 -1.10 -5.09
CA GLY A 18 -6.61 -0.95 -4.65
C GLY A 18 -6.91 -1.77 -3.40
N VAL A 19 -6.44 -3.01 -3.36
CA VAL A 19 -6.62 -3.90 -2.20
C VAL A 19 -5.86 -3.39 -0.97
N ILE A 20 -4.59 -3.00 -1.11
CA ILE A 20 -3.78 -2.47 0.00
C ILE A 20 -4.41 -1.20 0.59
N GLN A 21 -4.96 -0.30 -0.23
CA GLN A 21 -5.64 0.90 0.28
C GLN A 21 -6.90 0.56 1.11
N LEU A 22 -7.59 -0.53 0.80
CA LEU A 22 -8.72 -1.00 1.60
C LEU A 22 -8.27 -1.63 2.93
N LEU A 23 -7.17 -2.39 2.91
CA LEU A 23 -6.58 -3.00 4.11
C LEU A 23 -6.04 -1.95 5.09
N LEU A 24 -5.32 -0.96 4.57
CA LEU A 24 -4.61 0.04 5.36
C LEU A 24 -5.50 1.21 5.83
N LYS A 25 -6.82 1.00 5.91
CA LYS A 25 -7.72 1.87 6.71
C LYS A 25 -7.42 1.76 8.20
N SER A 26 -6.88 0.63 8.63
CA SER A 26 -6.30 0.39 9.95
C SER A 26 -4.80 0.10 9.81
N PRO A 27 -3.95 0.53 10.77
CA PRO A 27 -2.52 0.27 10.69
C PRO A 27 -2.19 -1.24 10.65
N MET A 28 -1.39 -1.65 9.65
CA MET A 28 -0.90 -3.03 9.51
C MET A 28 0.60 -3.08 9.23
N LYS A 29 1.29 -4.12 9.68
CA LYS A 29 2.71 -4.41 9.44
C LYS A 29 2.91 -5.17 8.13
N ASP A 30 4.16 -5.25 7.66
CA ASP A 30 4.52 -5.99 6.43
C ASP A 30 3.96 -7.42 6.42
N ALA A 31 4.05 -8.14 7.55
CA ALA A 31 3.60 -9.52 7.66
C ALA A 31 2.07 -9.67 7.65
N GLU A 32 1.34 -8.70 8.20
CA GLU A 32 -0.14 -8.71 8.22
C GLU A 32 -0.68 -8.43 6.81
N VAL A 33 -0.07 -7.50 6.08
CA VAL A 33 -0.39 -7.25 4.67
C VAL A 33 -0.04 -8.45 3.80
N ALA A 34 1.12 -9.08 4.02
CA ALA A 34 1.52 -10.28 3.29
C ALA A 34 0.54 -11.44 3.48
N ALA A 35 0.11 -11.69 4.72
CA ALA A 35 -0.89 -12.70 5.03
C ALA A 35 -2.25 -12.38 4.40
N ALA A 36 -2.68 -11.11 4.41
CA ALA A 36 -3.96 -10.71 3.81
C ALA A 36 -3.99 -10.82 2.28
N LEU A 37 -2.84 -10.64 1.62
CA LEU A 37 -2.69 -10.75 0.16
C LEU A 37 -2.29 -12.15 -0.30
N ASP A 38 -2.01 -13.07 0.63
CA ASP A 38 -1.45 -14.40 0.37
C ASP A 38 -0.18 -14.37 -0.51
N VAL A 39 0.78 -13.52 -0.12
CA VAL A 39 2.07 -13.38 -0.81
C VAL A 39 3.24 -13.44 0.17
N SER A 40 4.46 -13.57 -0.35
CA SER A 40 5.65 -13.47 0.50
C SER A 40 5.77 -12.08 1.14
N THR A 41 6.30 -12.01 2.35
CA THR A 41 6.59 -10.75 3.05
C THR A 41 7.52 -9.84 2.25
N ALA A 42 8.45 -10.42 1.48
CA ALA A 42 9.33 -9.66 0.60
C ALA A 42 8.56 -8.94 -0.52
N GLN A 43 7.59 -9.63 -1.14
CA GLN A 43 6.74 -9.04 -2.18
C GLN A 43 5.84 -7.94 -1.63
N ALA A 44 5.17 -8.19 -0.49
CA ALA A 44 4.34 -7.19 0.17
C ALA A 44 5.16 -5.93 0.54
N LYS A 45 6.37 -6.12 1.11
CA LYS A 45 7.27 -5.03 1.46
C LYS A 45 7.66 -4.18 0.25
N ALA A 46 7.97 -4.81 -0.89
CA ALA A 46 8.31 -4.08 -2.12
C ALA A 46 7.14 -3.21 -2.60
N TRP A 47 5.91 -3.73 -2.55
CA TRP A 47 4.71 -2.96 -2.89
C TRP A 47 4.44 -1.82 -1.91
N LEU A 48 4.55 -2.08 -0.60
CA LEU A 48 4.39 -1.05 0.44
C LEU A 48 5.43 0.06 0.31
N GLN A 49 6.69 -0.28 0.02
CA GLN A 49 7.75 0.71 -0.22
C GLN A 49 7.44 1.58 -1.45
N ARG A 50 6.95 0.99 -2.55
CA ARG A 50 6.50 1.74 -3.72
C ARG A 50 5.38 2.71 -3.35
N LEU A 51 4.37 2.27 -2.60
CA LEU A 51 3.26 3.13 -2.17
C LEU A 51 3.68 4.25 -1.21
N VAL A 52 4.67 4.01 -0.35
CA VAL A 52 5.29 5.06 0.49
C VAL A 52 6.02 6.07 -0.37
N HIS A 53 6.81 5.61 -1.33
CA HIS A 53 7.54 6.49 -2.25
C HIS A 53 6.60 7.36 -3.09
N GLU A 54 5.48 6.80 -3.54
CA GLU A 54 4.42 7.51 -4.25
C GLU A 54 3.53 8.39 -3.34
N GLY A 55 3.77 8.38 -2.01
CA GLY A 55 3.04 9.21 -1.05
C GLY A 55 1.59 8.77 -0.76
N VAL A 56 1.22 7.56 -1.17
CA VAL A 56 -0.13 6.99 -1.03
C VAL A 56 -0.40 6.52 0.39
N ILE A 57 0.63 5.98 1.03
CA ILE A 57 0.59 5.45 2.39
C ILE A 57 1.78 6.00 3.17
N GLU A 58 1.69 5.96 4.49
CA GLU A 58 2.77 6.37 5.38
C GLU A 58 3.02 5.35 6.48
N LYS A 59 4.22 5.40 7.05
CA LYS A 59 4.58 4.59 8.22
C LYS A 59 4.24 5.36 9.48
N GLN A 60 3.32 4.83 10.27
CA GLN A 60 2.99 5.34 11.58
C GLN A 60 3.84 4.65 12.65
N LYS A 61 4.22 5.40 13.71
CA LYS A 61 4.99 4.87 14.84
C LYS A 61 4.10 4.36 15.99
N LYS A 62 2.85 4.83 16.09
CA LYS A 62 1.88 4.46 17.14
C LYS A 62 0.44 4.48 16.59
N PRO A 63 -0.22 3.32 16.39
CA PRO A 63 0.38 1.98 16.40
C PRO A 63 1.41 1.84 15.25
N ALA A 64 2.37 0.92 15.42
CA ALA A 64 3.42 0.72 14.43
C ALA A 64 2.88 -0.03 13.22
N GLY A 65 2.88 0.60 12.04
CA GLY A 65 2.36 0.00 10.81
C GLY A 65 2.29 0.99 9.66
N TYR A 66 1.78 0.52 8.53
CA TYR A 66 1.42 1.34 7.38
C TYR A 66 -0.04 1.75 7.48
N ILE A 67 -0.36 2.97 7.07
CA ILE A 67 -1.73 3.49 6.98
C ILE A 67 -1.88 4.32 5.70
N VAL A 68 -3.07 4.35 5.10
CA VAL A 68 -3.36 5.25 3.99
C VAL A 68 -3.20 6.69 4.45
N LYS A 69 -2.47 7.49 3.67
CA LYS A 69 -2.32 8.91 3.96
C LYS A 69 -3.66 9.59 3.72
N GLN A 70 -4.38 9.88 4.80
CA GLN A 70 -5.54 10.76 4.72
C GLN A 70 -5.00 12.16 4.49
N SER A 71 -5.27 12.73 3.32
CA SER A 71 -5.14 14.17 3.13
C SER A 71 -5.92 14.80 4.28
N SER A 72 -5.25 15.54 5.17
CA SER A 72 -5.91 16.26 6.25
C SER A 72 -7.01 17.12 5.61
N LEU A 73 -8.26 16.69 5.77
CA LEU A 73 -9.42 17.31 5.16
C LEU A 73 -9.80 18.64 5.86
N PHE A 74 -8.83 19.25 6.54
CA PHE A 74 -8.96 20.51 7.27
C PHE A 74 -7.78 21.41 6.85
N GLU A 75 -8.04 22.23 5.83
CA GLU A 75 -7.54 23.60 5.71
C GLU A 75 -8.69 24.55 6.07
#